data_AF-D0LZR6-F1
#
_entry.id   AF-D0LZR6-F1
#
_cell.length_a   1.000
_cell.length_b   1.000
_cell.length_c   1.000
_cell.angle_alpha   90.00
_cell.angle_beta   90.00
_cell.angle_gamma   90.00
#
_symmetry.space_group_name_H-M   'P 1'
#
loop_
_entity.id
_entity.type
_entity.pdbx_description
1 polymer ?
#
loop_
_entity_poly.entity_id
_entity_poly.type
_entity_poly.pdbx_seq_one_letter_code
_entity_poly.pdbx_strand_id
1 'polypeptide(L)'
;MRATKNIEENLVGTGAKPIVSYGNSAFEGEVTNKHNVSPCLKVKRGHRRSLLPRRGNTSFGMALLSSLLIIASLGACHLDEAQSSAWDVGQVQHEIQAENRLALNRLALNRLALNRLALNRLALNEISSDDLEMDPALDILATVEGREVLAYVVQCALGEDTSLIAETADGSFVFHGLLGLEPDWVEEPLDLAGQRSVSACLLARVNAFGESVPLSLRLPGRLPSTAQERASYKVYEGSFFGQVFEEDGGEQKFYACQGSIPETSMANSATRPLRVCTDDTSGCEIAVVGRCRDVCETRSDDAGWQDCWAEGVRYEDTVSVYLETSNPDNANWTCSSWYCLAWASEGRAAILDCGQNFDCDSVCRDNAVCTIDGAFTGNFGAYVTNGSIAEIDCAGADDCGLLCEGGSTCDLDCSGIDDCRATCKGGALCEITCEGDDCEEIECIGGASCLLHCKAGDDDCEFDRCAGGLTECPGNVLACNRGCP
;
A
#
# COMPACT_ATOMS: atom_id res chain seq x y z
N MET A 1 54.29 -36.61 -4.66
CA MET A 1 55.59 -36.31 -5.28
C MET A 1 55.54 -34.88 -5.81
N ARG A 2 56.52 -34.01 -5.49
CA ARG A 2 56.75 -32.61 -5.97
C ARG A 2 55.56 -31.63 -5.78
N ALA A 3 55.60 -30.54 -5.00
CA ALA A 3 56.57 -29.41 -4.90
C ALA A 3 56.68 -28.62 -6.23
N THR A 4 56.65 -27.29 -6.33
CA THR A 4 56.63 -26.13 -5.39
C THR A 4 56.13 -24.88 -6.19
N LYS A 5 56.01 -23.61 -5.75
CA LYS A 5 56.58 -22.80 -4.65
C LYS A 5 55.73 -21.51 -4.40
N ASN A 6 55.88 -20.86 -3.25
CA ASN A 6 55.57 -19.42 -3.07
C ASN A 6 56.73 -18.52 -3.59
N ILE A 7 56.46 -17.21 -3.75
CA ILE A 7 57.36 -16.10 -3.39
C ILE A 7 56.53 -14.81 -3.25
N GLU A 8 56.65 -14.15 -2.10
CA GLU A 8 56.35 -12.72 -1.91
C GLU A 8 57.61 -11.92 -2.24
N GLU A 9 57.52 -10.65 -2.64
CA GLU A 9 58.47 -9.65 -2.13
C GLU A 9 57.95 -8.20 -2.24
N ASN A 10 58.26 -7.41 -1.22
CA ASN A 10 57.98 -5.97 -1.12
C ASN A 10 59.01 -5.15 -1.91
N LEU A 11 58.75 -3.85 -2.13
CA LEU A 11 59.61 -2.72 -1.71
C LEU A 11 59.09 -1.34 -2.21
N VAL A 12 58.92 -0.40 -1.27
CA VAL A 12 59.40 1.02 -1.26
C VAL A 12 59.59 1.76 -2.61
N GLY A 13 59.13 2.99 -2.85
CA GLY A 13 58.55 4.02 -1.97
C GLY A 13 59.31 5.36 -2.03
N THR A 14 58.74 6.38 -2.69
CA THR A 14 59.07 7.85 -2.66
C THR A 14 58.03 8.58 -3.53
N GLY A 15 57.54 9.80 -3.30
CA GLY A 15 57.85 10.78 -2.26
C GLY A 15 58.08 12.20 -2.82
N ALA A 16 57.04 12.95 -3.22
CA ALA A 16 57.10 14.42 -3.43
C ALA A 16 55.70 15.08 -3.45
N LYS A 17 55.52 16.18 -2.70
CA LYS A 17 54.46 17.20 -2.90
C LYS A 17 55.08 18.48 -3.54
N PRO A 18 54.45 19.66 -3.51
CA PRO A 18 53.63 20.21 -4.59
C PRO A 18 54.25 21.48 -5.23
N ILE A 19 53.61 22.05 -6.25
CA ILE A 19 53.97 23.36 -6.81
C ILE A 19 52.81 24.35 -6.64
N VAL A 20 53.15 25.59 -6.27
CA VAL A 20 52.26 26.72 -6.01
C VAL A 20 52.67 27.91 -6.88
N SER A 21 51.71 28.57 -7.54
CA SER A 21 51.77 29.98 -7.95
C SER A 21 50.33 30.48 -8.20
N TYR A 22 49.74 31.35 -7.38
CA TYR A 22 49.93 32.81 -7.29
C TYR A 22 49.67 33.61 -8.58
N GLY A 23 48.65 34.49 -8.55
CA GLY A 23 48.81 35.88 -8.98
C GLY A 23 47.74 36.51 -9.89
N ASN A 24 46.87 37.35 -9.29
CA ASN A 24 46.34 38.62 -9.84
C ASN A 24 45.45 38.60 -11.11
N SER A 25 44.61 39.61 -11.43
CA SER A 25 43.88 40.64 -10.64
C SER A 25 42.93 41.41 -11.59
N ALA A 26 41.74 41.76 -11.11
CA ALA A 26 40.84 42.87 -11.53
C ALA A 26 40.81 43.39 -12.99
N PHE A 27 39.60 43.51 -13.56
CA PHE A 27 39.24 44.66 -14.40
C PHE A 27 37.73 44.97 -14.34
N GLU A 28 37.39 46.27 -14.37
CA GLU A 28 36.02 46.80 -14.37
C GLU A 28 35.40 46.75 -15.78
N GLY A 29 34.06 46.75 -15.87
CA GLY A 29 33.34 46.62 -17.14
C GLY A 29 31.85 46.94 -17.05
N GLU A 30 31.51 48.15 -16.60
CA GLU A 30 30.13 48.66 -16.57
C GLU A 30 29.60 48.90 -18.00
N VAL A 31 28.57 48.18 -18.43
CA VAL A 31 27.81 48.48 -19.66
C VAL A 31 26.31 48.46 -19.38
N THR A 32 25.70 49.64 -19.45
CA THR A 32 24.26 49.83 -19.39
C THR A 32 23.57 49.39 -20.68
N ASN A 33 22.45 48.69 -20.59
CA ASN A 33 21.33 49.01 -21.47
C ASN A 33 19.95 48.65 -20.89
N LYS A 34 18.92 49.37 -21.36
CA LYS A 34 17.54 49.32 -20.83
C LYS A 34 16.61 48.45 -21.68
N HIS A 35 15.52 48.03 -21.03
CA HIS A 35 14.23 47.61 -21.60
C HIS A 35 14.18 46.25 -22.29
N ASN A 36 13.58 45.27 -21.59
CA ASN A 36 12.21 44.91 -21.96
C ASN A 36 11.39 44.47 -20.74
N VAL A 37 10.06 44.58 -20.82
CA VAL A 37 9.10 44.20 -19.76
C VAL A 37 8.06 43.25 -20.36
N SER A 38 7.90 42.05 -19.80
CA SER A 38 6.75 41.14 -20.00
C SER A 38 6.77 40.00 -18.95
N PRO A 39 5.64 39.28 -18.71
CA PRO A 39 5.18 39.10 -17.34
C PRO A 39 5.35 37.71 -16.70
N CYS A 40 5.16 37.72 -15.37
CA CYS A 40 5.18 36.65 -14.38
C CYS A 40 4.58 35.28 -14.77
N LEU A 41 5.29 34.21 -14.39
CA LEU A 41 4.67 32.95 -13.92
C LEU A 41 4.30 33.07 -12.43
N LYS A 42 3.27 32.38 -11.95
CA LYS A 42 2.81 32.44 -10.54
C LYS A 42 2.46 31.08 -9.96
N VAL A 43 3.32 30.57 -9.09
CA VAL A 43 2.92 29.58 -8.07
C VAL A 43 1.88 30.24 -7.13
N LYS A 44 0.70 29.64 -7.00
CA LYS A 44 -0.36 30.11 -6.08
C LYS A 44 -0.45 29.21 -4.84
N ARG A 45 0.33 29.49 -3.80
CA ARG A 45 0.09 28.90 -2.47
C ARG A 45 -1.20 29.50 -1.85
N GLY A 46 -2.23 28.69 -1.65
CA GLY A 46 -3.54 29.10 -1.14
C GLY A 46 -3.62 29.27 0.37
N HIS A 47 -3.04 30.34 0.95
CA HIS A 47 -3.13 30.58 2.39
C HIS A 47 -4.49 31.15 2.84
N ARG A 48 -5.39 30.30 3.36
CA ARG A 48 -6.56 30.74 4.14
C ARG A 48 -6.19 31.05 5.59
N ARG A 49 -6.15 32.34 5.95
CA ARG A 49 -6.10 32.78 7.36
C ARG A 49 -7.48 32.60 8.01
N SER A 50 -7.58 31.69 8.96
CA SER A 50 -8.77 31.50 9.82
C SER A 50 -8.86 32.59 10.89
N LEU A 51 -9.75 33.57 10.69
CA LEU A 51 -10.11 34.55 11.71
C LEU A 51 -11.18 33.97 12.64
N LEU A 52 -10.78 33.56 13.84
CA LEU A 52 -11.68 33.09 14.91
C LEU A 52 -12.60 34.21 15.42
N PRO A 53 -13.93 34.04 15.41
CA PRO A 53 -14.83 34.88 16.19
C PRO A 53 -15.04 34.29 17.61
N ARG A 54 -14.84 35.13 18.63
CA ARG A 54 -15.24 34.82 20.02
C ARG A 54 -16.73 34.46 20.08
N ARG A 55 -17.08 33.28 20.60
CA ARG A 55 -18.43 33.01 21.14
C ARG A 55 -18.46 33.30 22.64
N GLY A 56 -19.41 34.13 23.06
CA GLY A 56 -19.73 34.37 24.46
C GLY A 56 -20.84 33.43 24.96
N ASN A 57 -20.85 33.16 26.26
CA ASN A 57 -21.89 32.36 26.91
C ASN A 57 -23.25 33.08 26.93
N THR A 58 -24.32 32.38 26.54
CA THR A 58 -25.65 32.55 27.15
C THR A 58 -26.37 31.22 27.28
N SER A 59 -26.75 30.88 28.51
CA SER A 59 -27.64 29.77 28.86
C SER A 59 -29.07 29.99 28.37
N PHE A 60 -29.80 28.94 27.99
CA PHE A 60 -31.26 28.89 28.11
C PHE A 60 -31.75 27.48 28.45
N GLY A 61 -32.88 27.40 29.17
CA GLY A 61 -33.33 26.20 29.89
C GLY A 61 -34.48 25.42 29.24
N MET A 62 -34.91 24.36 29.94
CA MET A 62 -35.95 23.41 29.53
C MET A 62 -37.37 23.99 29.50
N ALA A 63 -38.17 23.60 28.49
CA ALA A 63 -39.62 23.36 28.55
C ALA A 63 -40.03 22.65 27.23
N LEU A 64 -40.43 21.38 27.20
CA LEU A 64 -41.75 20.79 27.52
C LEU A 64 -42.86 20.97 26.44
N LEU A 65 -43.52 19.83 26.14
CA LEU A 65 -44.89 19.63 25.62
C LEU A 65 -45.19 19.65 24.10
N SER A 66 -45.16 18.43 23.54
CA SER A 66 -46.23 17.73 22.80
C SER A 66 -47.53 18.48 22.41
N SER A 67 -47.97 18.40 21.14
CA SER A 67 -49.18 17.63 20.70
C SER A 67 -49.76 18.01 19.32
N LEU A 68 -49.86 17.00 18.43
CA LEU A 68 -50.92 16.66 17.45
C LEU A 68 -51.64 17.66 16.50
N LEU A 69 -51.90 17.13 15.29
CA LEU A 69 -53.11 17.21 14.42
C LEU A 69 -53.30 18.32 13.35
N ILE A 70 -52.84 17.96 12.13
CA ILE A 70 -53.56 17.90 10.83
C ILE A 70 -54.99 18.50 10.76
N ILE A 71 -55.25 19.39 9.77
CA ILE A 71 -56.22 19.19 8.64
C ILE A 71 -56.20 20.37 7.64
N ALA A 72 -56.37 20.02 6.37
CA ALA A 72 -56.21 20.78 5.12
C ALA A 72 -57.04 22.07 4.89
N SER A 73 -56.57 22.87 3.92
CA SER A 73 -57.41 23.63 2.98
C SER A 73 -56.73 23.78 1.60
N LEU A 74 -57.53 23.98 0.54
CA LEU A 74 -57.11 23.95 -0.86
C LEU A 74 -56.85 25.34 -1.46
N GLY A 75 -55.80 25.43 -2.30
CA GLY A 75 -55.85 26.12 -3.59
C GLY A 75 -55.54 27.62 -3.68
N ALA A 76 -54.46 27.96 -4.39
CA ALA A 76 -54.40 29.02 -5.41
C ALA A 76 -53.06 28.95 -6.16
N CYS A 77 -53.00 29.51 -7.37
CA CYS A 77 -51.85 29.43 -8.28
C CYS A 77 -50.75 30.47 -8.02
N HIS A 78 -49.60 30.23 -8.67
CA HIS A 78 -48.71 31.24 -9.29
C HIS A 78 -47.62 31.88 -8.41
N LEU A 79 -46.36 31.48 -8.64
CA LEU A 79 -45.33 32.24 -9.38
C LEU A 79 -44.00 31.46 -9.41
N ASP A 80 -43.17 31.71 -10.43
CA ASP A 80 -41.79 31.18 -10.50
C ASP A 80 -40.90 31.85 -9.44
N GLU A 81 -40.14 31.06 -8.69
CA GLU A 81 -39.00 31.58 -7.93
C GLU A 81 -37.87 30.53 -7.90
N ALA A 82 -36.69 30.92 -8.39
CA ALA A 82 -35.53 30.05 -8.43
C ALA A 82 -34.99 29.85 -7.01
N GLN A 83 -35.19 28.65 -6.45
CA GLN A 83 -34.58 28.31 -5.17
C GLN A 83 -33.07 28.12 -5.34
N SER A 84 -32.34 29.10 -4.82
CA SER A 84 -30.97 28.92 -4.36
C SER A 84 -30.94 27.79 -3.34
N SER A 85 -30.32 26.66 -3.67
CA SER A 85 -29.95 25.67 -2.65
C SER A 85 -28.96 26.31 -1.69
N ALA A 86 -29.36 26.43 -0.42
CA ALA A 86 -28.40 26.69 0.64
C ALA A 86 -27.44 25.51 0.69
N TRP A 87 -26.13 25.78 0.59
CA TRP A 87 -25.12 24.76 0.74
C TRP A 87 -25.08 24.34 2.20
N ASP A 88 -25.63 23.17 2.48
CA ASP A 88 -25.39 22.48 3.75
C ASP A 88 -23.89 22.21 3.89
N VAL A 89 -23.34 22.44 5.08
CA VAL A 89 -21.91 22.24 5.32
C VAL A 89 -21.72 20.76 5.69
N GLY A 90 -21.90 19.91 4.69
CA GLY A 90 -21.45 18.53 4.76
C GLY A 90 -19.96 18.48 5.04
N GLN A 91 -19.55 17.65 6.00
CA GLN A 91 -18.13 17.42 6.24
C GLN A 91 -17.56 16.69 5.03
N VAL A 92 -16.46 17.19 4.49
CA VAL A 92 -15.74 16.49 3.42
C VAL A 92 -15.08 15.27 4.03
N GLN A 93 -15.68 14.09 3.82
CA GLN A 93 -14.96 12.83 3.97
C GLN A 93 -13.98 12.75 2.80
N HIS A 94 -12.68 12.88 3.08
CA HIS A 94 -11.65 12.44 2.14
C HIS A 94 -11.65 10.92 2.14
N GLU A 95 -12.49 10.36 1.28
CA GLU A 95 -12.26 9.02 0.76
C GLU A 95 -11.24 9.21 -0.38
N ILE A 96 -9.97 8.83 -0.14
CA ILE A 96 -8.93 8.90 -1.18
C ILE A 96 -9.17 7.74 -2.16
N GLN A 97 -10.23 7.85 -2.96
CA GLN A 97 -10.54 6.93 -4.04
C GLN A 97 -9.55 7.16 -5.19
N ALA A 98 -8.36 6.58 -5.07
CA ALA A 98 -7.38 6.56 -6.13
C ALA A 98 -7.84 5.60 -7.24
N GLU A 99 -8.46 6.12 -8.29
CA GLU A 99 -8.80 5.35 -9.49
C GLU A 99 -7.55 4.70 -10.10
N ASN A 100 -7.53 3.37 -10.22
CA ASN A 100 -6.47 2.62 -10.90
C ASN A 100 -6.92 2.28 -12.34
N ARG A 101 -6.55 3.13 -13.30
CA ARG A 101 -6.80 2.92 -14.74
C ARG A 101 -5.50 2.94 -15.57
N LEU A 102 -4.32 2.86 -14.95
CA LEU A 102 -3.05 2.83 -15.67
C LEU A 102 -2.85 1.42 -16.24
N ALA A 103 -3.02 1.25 -17.54
CA ALA A 103 -2.76 -0.04 -18.18
C ALA A 103 -1.24 -0.26 -18.34
N LEU A 104 -0.72 -1.44 -17.95
CA LEU A 104 0.67 -1.85 -18.24
C LEU A 104 0.85 -2.26 -19.71
N ASN A 105 0.55 -1.33 -20.61
CA ASN A 105 1.16 -1.35 -21.93
C ASN A 105 2.57 -0.76 -21.80
N ARG A 106 3.58 -1.43 -22.38
CA ARG A 106 4.96 -0.92 -22.49
C ARG A 106 5.10 0.50 -23.04
N LEU A 107 4.06 1.02 -23.68
CA LEU A 107 3.99 2.38 -24.20
C LEU A 107 3.77 3.43 -23.09
N ALA A 108 3.04 3.09 -22.02
CA ALA A 108 2.76 3.99 -20.90
C ALA A 108 3.98 4.12 -19.98
N LEU A 109 4.46 3.03 -19.39
CA LEU A 109 5.66 3.03 -18.53
C LEU A 109 6.98 2.97 -19.31
N ASN A 110 7.01 3.48 -20.55
CA ASN A 110 8.20 3.41 -21.41
C ASN A 110 9.38 4.19 -20.78
N ARG A 111 10.60 3.66 -20.92
CA ARG A 111 11.86 4.30 -20.50
C ARG A 111 11.99 5.78 -20.91
N LEU A 112 11.44 6.14 -22.07
CA LEU A 112 11.48 7.52 -22.57
C LEU A 112 10.45 8.44 -21.86
N ALA A 113 9.29 7.89 -21.46
CA ALA A 113 8.24 8.63 -20.75
C ALA A 113 8.59 8.83 -19.25
N LEU A 114 9.27 7.87 -18.62
CA LEU A 114 9.65 7.95 -17.20
C LEU A 114 11.14 8.28 -16.99
N ASN A 115 11.76 8.95 -17.96
CA ASN A 115 13.13 9.41 -17.82
C ASN A 115 13.25 10.44 -16.68
N ARG A 116 14.14 10.18 -15.71
CA ARG A 116 14.34 11.01 -14.52
C ARG A 116 14.78 12.43 -14.88
N LEU A 117 15.71 12.61 -15.82
CA LEU A 117 16.12 13.95 -16.28
C LEU A 117 14.95 14.75 -16.87
N ALA A 118 14.08 14.12 -17.67
CA ALA A 118 12.88 14.75 -18.23
C ALA A 118 11.91 15.23 -17.14
N LEU A 119 11.65 14.40 -16.13
CA LEU A 119 10.73 14.71 -15.04
C LEU A 119 11.30 15.75 -14.06
N ASN A 120 12.62 15.74 -13.82
CA ASN A 120 13.28 16.76 -13.03
C ASN A 120 13.30 18.15 -13.70
N ARG A 121 13.37 18.22 -15.05
CA ARG A 121 13.19 19.47 -15.80
C ARG A 121 11.78 20.03 -15.69
N LEU A 122 10.77 19.16 -15.76
CA LEU A 122 9.36 19.52 -15.57
C LEU A 122 9.11 20.12 -14.17
N ALA A 123 9.66 19.50 -13.13
CA ALA A 123 9.63 20.00 -11.75
C ALA A 123 10.26 21.39 -11.61
N LEU A 124 11.46 21.60 -12.16
CA LEU A 124 12.18 22.86 -12.06
C LEU A 124 11.61 23.98 -12.95
N ASN A 125 10.55 23.71 -13.72
CA ASN A 125 9.92 24.64 -14.67
C ASN A 125 10.91 25.18 -15.74
N GLU A 126 11.97 24.43 -16.08
CA GLU A 126 13.07 24.89 -16.96
C GLU A 126 12.83 24.68 -18.47
N ILE A 127 11.57 24.50 -18.92
CA ILE A 127 11.27 24.35 -20.34
C ILE A 127 11.20 25.74 -21.01
N SER A 128 12.36 26.21 -21.49
CA SER A 128 12.48 27.41 -22.34
C SER A 128 12.27 27.06 -23.82
N SER A 129 11.54 27.90 -24.56
CA SER A 129 11.14 27.65 -25.96
C SER A 129 12.27 27.61 -26.99
N ASP A 130 13.50 27.95 -26.61
CA ASP A 130 14.58 28.27 -27.55
C ASP A 130 15.59 27.13 -27.75
N ASP A 131 15.63 26.12 -26.87
CA ASP A 131 16.55 24.96 -26.95
C ASP A 131 15.87 23.71 -27.55
N LEU A 132 15.37 23.83 -28.78
CA LEU A 132 14.57 22.82 -29.48
C LEU A 132 15.39 21.78 -30.30
N GLU A 133 16.34 21.08 -29.69
CA GLU A 133 16.86 19.81 -30.22
C GLU A 133 16.87 18.69 -29.16
N MET A 134 15.93 17.76 -29.29
CA MET A 134 15.83 16.50 -28.53
C MET A 134 15.72 16.62 -26.98
N ASP A 135 14.73 17.37 -26.47
CA ASP A 135 14.36 17.25 -25.05
C ASP A 135 13.37 16.09 -24.82
N PRO A 136 13.73 15.03 -24.06
CA PRO A 136 12.78 13.97 -23.70
C PRO A 136 11.58 14.47 -22.89
N ALA A 137 11.67 15.63 -22.22
CA ALA A 137 10.51 16.24 -21.55
C ALA A 137 9.44 16.78 -22.52
N LEU A 138 9.78 17.04 -23.79
CA LEU A 138 8.77 17.34 -24.81
C LEU A 138 8.06 16.07 -25.30
N ASP A 139 8.72 14.90 -25.30
CA ASP A 139 8.15 13.67 -25.88
C ASP A 139 7.03 13.07 -25.02
N ILE A 140 7.19 13.09 -23.69
CA ILE A 140 6.12 12.73 -22.75
C ILE A 140 4.90 13.64 -22.91
N LEU A 141 5.11 14.94 -23.20
CA LEU A 141 4.02 15.90 -23.38
C LEU A 141 3.39 15.88 -24.78
N ALA A 142 4.09 15.36 -25.80
CA ALA A 142 3.60 15.30 -27.18
C ALA A 142 2.47 14.27 -27.35
N THR A 143 2.59 13.12 -26.70
CA THR A 143 1.64 11.99 -26.82
C THR A 143 0.46 12.10 -25.84
N VAL A 144 -0.67 11.44 -26.13
CA VAL A 144 -1.79 11.37 -25.17
C VAL A 144 -1.38 10.48 -23.99
N GLU A 145 -0.74 9.37 -24.31
CA GLU A 145 -0.28 8.32 -23.42
C GLU A 145 0.77 8.85 -22.42
N GLY A 146 1.74 9.64 -22.90
CA GLY A 146 2.71 10.29 -22.02
C GLY A 146 2.08 11.32 -21.08
N ARG A 147 1.09 12.10 -21.55
CA ARG A 147 0.33 13.02 -20.68
C ARG A 147 -0.52 12.28 -19.64
N GLU A 148 -1.09 11.12 -19.97
CA GLU A 148 -1.76 10.26 -18.99
C GLU A 148 -0.77 9.78 -17.92
N VAL A 149 0.42 9.30 -18.33
CA VAL A 149 1.47 8.85 -17.41
C VAL A 149 1.96 9.99 -16.51
N LEU A 150 2.18 11.19 -17.06
CA LEU A 150 2.52 12.37 -16.27
C LEU A 150 1.43 12.74 -15.27
N ALA A 151 0.15 12.58 -15.62
CA ALA A 151 -0.95 12.78 -14.69
C ALA A 151 -0.88 11.79 -13.51
N TYR A 152 -0.54 10.52 -13.74
CA TYR A 152 -0.31 9.56 -12.65
C TYR A 152 0.91 9.91 -11.79
N VAL A 153 2.04 10.33 -12.40
CA VAL A 153 3.23 10.80 -11.65
C VAL A 153 2.87 11.99 -10.76
N VAL A 154 2.19 12.98 -11.31
CA VAL A 154 1.75 14.18 -10.56
C VAL A 154 0.74 13.84 -9.47
N GLN A 155 -0.20 12.91 -9.71
CA GLN A 155 -1.14 12.43 -8.68
C GLN A 155 -0.46 11.67 -7.55
N CYS A 156 0.59 10.88 -7.83
CA CYS A 156 1.38 10.22 -6.80
C CYS A 156 2.22 11.22 -6.00
N ALA A 157 3.00 12.06 -6.68
CA ALA A 157 3.94 12.97 -6.05
C ALA A 157 3.26 14.16 -5.34
N LEU A 158 2.36 14.87 -6.00
CA LEU A 158 1.80 16.13 -5.50
C LEU A 158 0.44 15.90 -4.84
N GLY A 159 0.09 16.74 -3.84
CA GLY A 159 -1.21 16.69 -3.16
C GLY A 159 -2.31 17.46 -3.90
N GLU A 160 -3.57 17.23 -3.53
CA GLU A 160 -4.76 17.85 -4.16
C GLU A 160 -4.70 19.38 -4.32
N ASP A 161 -4.10 20.09 -3.36
CA ASP A 161 -3.94 21.56 -3.38
C ASP A 161 -2.88 22.06 -4.38
N THR A 162 -2.14 21.17 -5.03
CA THR A 162 -1.01 21.46 -5.91
C THR A 162 -1.31 21.01 -7.34
N SER A 163 -0.80 21.74 -8.34
CA SER A 163 -0.95 21.37 -9.74
C SER A 163 0.23 21.84 -10.57
N LEU A 164 0.68 21.00 -11.50
CA LEU A 164 1.72 21.30 -12.47
C LEU A 164 1.09 21.81 -13.76
N ILE A 165 1.65 22.86 -14.35
CA ILE A 165 1.20 23.44 -15.61
C ILE A 165 2.33 23.31 -16.63
N ALA A 166 2.09 22.58 -17.70
CA ALA A 166 3.03 22.40 -18.79
C ALA A 166 2.58 23.18 -20.03
N GLU A 167 3.39 24.13 -20.48
CA GLU A 167 3.18 24.89 -21.70
C GLU A 167 3.94 24.24 -22.86
N THR A 168 3.26 23.94 -23.97
CA THR A 168 3.84 23.34 -25.17
C THR A 168 3.44 24.12 -26.42
N ALA A 169 4.03 23.78 -27.57
CA ALA A 169 3.59 24.33 -28.86
C ALA A 169 2.13 24.00 -29.20
N ASP A 170 1.58 22.90 -28.66
CA ASP A 170 0.21 22.45 -28.90
C ASP A 170 -0.80 22.99 -27.87
N GLY A 171 -0.33 23.58 -26.77
CA GLY A 171 -1.16 24.22 -25.75
C GLY A 171 -0.66 24.08 -24.31
N SER A 172 -1.46 24.62 -23.38
CA SER A 172 -1.27 24.53 -21.93
C SER A 172 -2.01 23.30 -21.38
N PHE A 173 -1.30 22.45 -20.65
CA PHE A 173 -1.86 21.28 -19.96
C PHE A 173 -1.72 21.44 -18.44
N VAL A 174 -2.77 21.10 -17.70
CA VAL A 174 -2.81 21.18 -16.24
C VAL A 174 -2.95 19.78 -15.66
N PHE A 175 -2.04 19.42 -14.75
CA PHE A 175 -2.02 18.15 -14.05
C PHE A 175 -2.24 18.41 -12.56
N HIS A 176 -3.28 17.80 -11.99
CA HIS A 176 -3.65 17.97 -10.58
C HIS A 176 -3.02 16.87 -9.73
N GLY A 177 -2.49 17.24 -8.56
CA GLY A 177 -2.04 16.28 -7.56
C GLY A 177 -3.20 15.53 -6.90
N LEU A 178 -2.87 14.52 -6.10
CA LEU A 178 -3.81 13.74 -5.29
C LEU A 178 -3.17 13.35 -3.96
N LEU A 179 -2.21 12.42 -3.98
CA LEU A 179 -1.71 11.74 -2.78
C LEU A 179 -0.68 12.54 -1.98
N GLY A 180 0.11 13.41 -2.64
CA GLY A 180 1.09 14.25 -1.95
C GLY A 180 2.25 13.50 -1.32
N LEU A 181 2.72 12.41 -1.94
CA LEU A 181 3.88 11.67 -1.45
C LEU A 181 5.14 12.55 -1.40
N GLU A 182 5.43 13.27 -2.47
CA GLU A 182 6.64 14.06 -2.70
C GLU A 182 6.27 15.52 -3.02
N PRO A 183 5.77 16.28 -2.03
CA PRO A 183 5.25 17.64 -2.25
C PRO A 183 6.34 18.63 -2.63
N ASP A 184 7.58 18.40 -2.19
CA ASP A 184 8.73 19.26 -2.46
C ASP A 184 9.27 19.13 -3.90
N TRP A 185 8.74 18.17 -4.69
CA TRP A 185 9.05 17.99 -6.12
C TRP A 185 8.75 19.23 -6.99
N VAL A 186 7.96 20.19 -6.49
CA VAL A 186 7.74 21.48 -7.19
C VAL A 186 8.89 22.48 -7.03
N GLU A 187 9.83 22.22 -6.12
CA GLU A 187 10.97 23.08 -5.79
C GLU A 187 12.32 22.37 -5.99
N GLU A 188 12.38 21.04 -5.85
CA GLU A 188 13.61 20.26 -6.06
C GLU A 188 13.41 18.90 -6.79
N PRO A 189 14.44 18.37 -7.48
CA PRO A 189 14.42 17.04 -8.07
C PRO A 189 14.15 15.93 -7.05
N LEU A 190 13.43 14.88 -7.45
CA LEU A 190 13.23 13.71 -6.58
C LEU A 190 14.57 13.06 -6.21
N ASP A 191 14.77 12.80 -4.93
CA ASP A 191 15.87 11.97 -4.44
C ASP A 191 15.59 10.47 -4.69
N LEU A 192 16.43 9.58 -4.17
CA LEU A 192 16.25 8.14 -4.42
C LEU A 192 15.03 7.56 -3.68
N ALA A 193 14.72 8.04 -2.47
CA ALA A 193 13.56 7.59 -1.72
C ALA A 193 12.29 8.03 -2.44
N GLY A 194 12.15 9.32 -2.75
CA GLY A 194 10.97 9.85 -3.45
C GLY A 194 10.74 9.26 -4.84
N GLN A 195 11.81 8.95 -5.57
CA GLN A 195 11.71 8.15 -6.79
C GLN A 195 11.11 6.77 -6.54
N ARG A 196 11.54 6.06 -5.49
CA ARG A 196 11.00 4.73 -5.15
C ARG A 196 9.57 4.79 -4.64
N SER A 197 9.19 5.77 -3.81
CA SER A 197 7.80 5.90 -3.31
C SER A 197 6.83 6.30 -4.42
N VAL A 198 7.22 7.20 -5.33
CA VAL A 198 6.42 7.48 -6.54
C VAL A 198 6.40 6.26 -7.46
N SER A 199 7.50 5.51 -7.62
CA SER A 199 7.54 4.24 -8.37
C SER A 199 6.54 3.22 -7.82
N ALA A 200 6.55 3.00 -6.50
CA ALA A 200 5.65 2.08 -5.80
C ALA A 200 4.18 2.48 -5.99
N CYS A 201 3.86 3.79 -5.86
CA CYS A 201 2.53 4.31 -6.14
C CYS A 201 2.09 4.08 -7.59
N LEU A 202 2.98 4.31 -8.57
CA LEU A 202 2.69 4.06 -9.98
C LEU A 202 2.37 2.58 -10.22
N LEU A 203 3.22 1.67 -9.71
CA LEU A 203 3.06 0.22 -9.84
C LEU A 203 1.79 -0.31 -9.17
N ALA A 204 1.50 0.14 -7.94
CA ALA A 204 0.26 -0.14 -7.22
C ALA A 204 -0.99 0.32 -8.00
N ARG A 205 -0.85 1.41 -8.77
CA ARG A 205 -1.90 1.96 -9.64
C ARG A 205 -1.92 1.37 -11.05
N VAL A 206 -1.29 0.21 -11.30
CA VAL A 206 -1.36 -0.48 -12.60
C VAL A 206 -2.40 -1.61 -12.63
N ASN A 207 -3.27 -1.63 -13.65
CA ASN A 207 -4.23 -2.70 -13.95
C ASN A 207 -3.99 -3.33 -15.33
N ALA A 208 -3.82 -4.66 -15.39
CA ALA A 208 -3.70 -5.42 -16.64
C ALA A 208 -4.86 -5.22 -17.64
N PHE A 209 -6.07 -5.02 -17.12
CA PHE A 209 -7.29 -4.89 -17.93
C PHE A 209 -7.60 -3.44 -18.34
N GLY A 210 -6.91 -2.45 -17.75
CA GLY A 210 -7.19 -1.02 -17.97
C GLY A 210 -8.55 -0.53 -17.42
N GLU A 211 -9.21 -1.34 -16.60
CA GLU A 211 -10.48 -1.02 -15.93
C GLU A 211 -10.22 -0.29 -14.61
N SER A 212 -11.03 0.74 -14.31
CA SER A 212 -10.89 1.51 -13.06
C SER A 212 -11.42 0.71 -11.88
N VAL A 213 -10.57 0.47 -10.88
CA VAL A 213 -10.93 -0.19 -9.61
C VAL A 213 -10.66 0.78 -8.45
N PRO A 214 -11.59 0.93 -7.47
CA PRO A 214 -11.32 1.70 -6.26
C PRO A 214 -10.32 0.96 -5.37
N LEU A 215 -9.26 1.66 -4.94
CA LEU A 215 -8.18 1.12 -4.11
C LEU A 215 -8.00 1.93 -2.83
N SER A 216 -7.71 1.22 -1.74
CA SER A 216 -7.05 1.78 -0.55
C SER A 216 -5.55 1.59 -0.74
N LEU A 217 -4.85 2.69 -1.05
CA LEU A 217 -3.39 2.74 -1.18
C LEU A 217 -2.78 3.15 0.16
N ARG A 218 -1.92 2.32 0.73
CA ARG A 218 -1.34 2.58 2.05
C ARG A 218 0.18 2.61 2.00
N LEU A 219 0.77 3.58 2.69
CA LEU A 219 2.21 3.80 2.77
C LEU A 219 2.55 4.33 4.19
N PRO A 220 3.52 3.75 4.91
CA PRO A 220 3.77 4.08 6.31
C PRO A 220 4.14 5.55 6.50
N GLY A 221 3.55 6.21 7.49
CA GLY A 221 3.82 7.61 7.84
C GLY A 221 3.46 8.66 6.77
N ARG A 222 2.95 8.25 5.59
CA ARG A 222 2.72 9.12 4.42
C ARG A 222 1.31 8.96 3.85
N LEU A 223 0.82 7.73 3.75
CA LEU A 223 -0.58 7.38 3.46
C LEU A 223 -1.09 6.37 4.51
N PRO A 224 -1.21 6.76 5.79
CA PRO A 224 -1.80 5.91 6.82
C PRO A 224 -3.32 5.81 6.61
N SER A 225 -3.86 4.59 6.66
CA SER A 225 -5.29 4.37 6.44
C SER A 225 -6.14 4.71 7.68
N THR A 226 -7.38 5.16 7.43
CA THR A 226 -8.34 5.41 8.52
C THR A 226 -9.01 4.10 9.00
N ALA A 227 -9.52 4.07 10.23
CA ALA A 227 -10.26 2.90 10.72
C ALA A 227 -11.50 2.55 9.85
N GLN A 228 -12.16 3.57 9.28
CA GLN A 228 -13.30 3.36 8.37
C GLN A 228 -12.85 2.77 7.02
N GLU A 229 -11.72 3.24 6.49
CA GLU A 229 -11.12 2.72 5.27
C GLU A 229 -10.69 1.27 5.46
N ARG A 230 -10.02 0.94 6.58
CA ARG A 230 -9.67 -0.45 6.92
C ARG A 230 -10.89 -1.35 7.06
N ALA A 231 -12.00 -0.85 7.60
CA ALA A 231 -13.25 -1.60 7.67
C ALA A 231 -13.89 -1.89 6.30
N SER A 232 -13.72 -0.99 5.32
CA SER A 232 -14.26 -1.13 3.96
C SER A 232 -13.35 -1.88 2.98
N TYR A 233 -12.03 -1.77 3.18
CA TYR A 233 -11.00 -2.34 2.30
C TYR A 233 -10.16 -3.37 3.08
N LYS A 234 -10.73 -4.57 3.32
CA LYS A 234 -10.06 -5.65 4.06
C LYS A 234 -9.24 -6.60 3.17
N VAL A 235 -9.54 -6.72 1.87
CA VAL A 235 -8.88 -7.70 1.00
C VAL A 235 -7.52 -7.16 0.55
N TYR A 236 -6.43 -7.76 1.03
CA TYR A 236 -5.08 -7.30 0.72
C TYR A 236 -4.63 -7.87 -0.64
N GLU A 237 -4.38 -7.03 -1.64
CA GLU A 237 -3.87 -7.48 -2.94
C GLU A 237 -2.39 -7.86 -2.86
N GLY A 238 -1.61 -7.05 -2.14
CA GLY A 238 -0.16 -7.15 -2.00
C GLY A 238 0.51 -5.79 -1.93
N SER A 239 1.85 -5.78 -1.86
CA SER A 239 2.66 -4.56 -1.89
C SER A 239 3.46 -4.45 -3.18
N PHE A 240 3.56 -3.23 -3.68
CA PHE A 240 4.27 -2.88 -4.92
C PHE A 240 5.46 -1.99 -4.60
N PHE A 241 6.59 -2.25 -5.26
CA PHE A 241 7.85 -1.53 -5.02
C PHE A 241 8.80 -1.67 -6.22
N GLY A 242 9.85 -0.84 -6.24
CA GLY A 242 10.85 -0.88 -7.30
C GLY A 242 11.40 0.49 -7.65
N GLN A 243 11.83 0.65 -8.90
CA GLN A 243 12.39 1.89 -9.43
C GLN A 243 12.03 2.01 -10.92
N VAL A 244 11.14 2.94 -11.24
CA VAL A 244 10.75 3.25 -12.63
C VAL A 244 11.63 4.34 -13.26
N PHE A 245 12.32 5.14 -12.44
CA PHE A 245 13.11 6.31 -12.86
C PHE A 245 14.59 6.00 -13.14
N GLU A 246 14.93 4.74 -13.41
CA GLU A 246 16.30 4.28 -13.64
C GLU A 246 16.88 4.84 -14.97
N GLU A 247 18.15 5.30 -14.94
CA GLU A 247 18.84 5.91 -16.09
C GLU A 247 20.06 5.06 -16.55
N ASP A 248 20.86 5.60 -17.47
CA ASP A 248 22.19 5.10 -17.87
C ASP A 248 22.29 3.61 -18.28
N GLY A 249 21.21 3.06 -18.83
CA GLY A 249 21.17 1.68 -19.34
C GLY A 249 20.88 0.62 -18.28
N GLY A 250 20.51 1.04 -17.06
CA GLY A 250 19.87 0.16 -16.09
C GLY A 250 18.57 -0.46 -16.60
N GLU A 251 18.19 -1.59 -16.01
CA GLU A 251 16.86 -2.16 -16.19
C GLU A 251 15.94 -1.58 -15.13
N GLN A 252 14.85 -0.94 -15.56
CA GLN A 252 13.78 -0.51 -14.66
C GLN A 252 13.28 -1.74 -13.89
N LYS A 253 13.04 -1.56 -12.59
CA LYS A 253 12.72 -2.66 -11.69
C LYS A 253 11.28 -2.51 -11.20
N PHE A 254 10.44 -3.49 -11.54
CA PHE A 254 9.03 -3.52 -11.17
C PHE A 254 8.78 -4.78 -10.36
N TYR A 255 8.50 -4.65 -9.06
CA TYR A 255 8.23 -5.78 -8.18
C TYR A 255 6.86 -5.65 -7.52
N ALA A 256 6.30 -6.81 -7.21
CA ALA A 256 5.20 -6.94 -6.28
C ALA A 256 5.40 -8.18 -5.42
N CYS A 257 4.77 -8.20 -4.26
CA CYS A 257 4.55 -9.41 -3.48
C CYS A 257 3.04 -9.63 -3.33
N GLN A 258 2.63 -10.87 -3.10
CA GLN A 258 1.22 -11.24 -2.97
C GLN A 258 0.72 -11.06 -1.52
N GLY A 259 -0.46 -10.44 -1.38
CA GLY A 259 -1.08 -10.14 -0.09
C GLY A 259 -1.88 -11.29 0.51
N SER A 260 -3.20 -11.17 0.55
CA SER A 260 -4.14 -12.23 0.93
C SER A 260 -4.00 -13.48 0.05
N ILE A 261 -4.53 -14.63 0.48
CA ILE A 261 -4.54 -15.84 -0.36
C ILE A 261 -5.38 -15.55 -1.64
N PRO A 262 -5.00 -16.03 -2.84
CA PRO A 262 -5.79 -15.82 -4.06
C PRO A 262 -7.25 -16.30 -3.92
N GLU A 263 -7.47 -17.48 -3.33
CA GLU A 263 -8.79 -18.05 -3.10
C GLU A 263 -9.67 -17.20 -2.16
N THR A 264 -9.13 -16.71 -1.03
CA THR A 264 -9.86 -15.86 -0.08
C THR A 264 -10.12 -14.47 -0.67
N SER A 265 -9.11 -13.87 -1.31
CA SER A 265 -9.23 -12.54 -1.91
C SER A 265 -10.20 -12.50 -3.10
N MET A 266 -10.20 -13.52 -3.98
CA MET A 266 -11.20 -13.64 -5.05
C MET A 266 -12.61 -13.90 -4.51
N ALA A 267 -12.73 -14.62 -3.39
CA ALA A 267 -14.01 -14.92 -2.75
C ALA A 267 -14.64 -13.69 -2.07
N ASN A 268 -13.81 -12.78 -1.54
CA ASN A 268 -14.22 -11.66 -0.69
C ASN A 268 -14.09 -10.27 -1.35
N SER A 269 -13.58 -10.17 -2.58
CA SER A 269 -13.61 -8.94 -3.38
C SER A 269 -13.93 -9.20 -4.86
N ALA A 270 -15.08 -8.69 -5.31
CA ALA A 270 -15.55 -8.75 -6.69
C ALA A 270 -14.64 -8.00 -7.68
N THR A 271 -13.76 -7.13 -7.19
CA THR A 271 -12.76 -6.42 -8.01
C THR A 271 -11.41 -7.14 -8.04
N ARG A 272 -11.13 -8.10 -7.14
CA ARG A 272 -9.89 -8.90 -7.16
C ARG A 272 -9.62 -9.61 -8.50
N PRO A 273 -10.63 -10.19 -9.21
CA PRO A 273 -10.41 -10.73 -10.56
C PRO A 273 -9.98 -9.69 -11.61
N LEU A 274 -10.15 -8.40 -11.34
CA LEU A 274 -9.67 -7.27 -12.17
C LEU A 274 -8.32 -6.72 -11.67
N ARG A 275 -7.74 -7.32 -10.62
CA ARG A 275 -6.53 -6.87 -9.92
C ARG A 275 -5.55 -8.04 -9.84
N VAL A 276 -4.96 -8.36 -10.99
CA VAL A 276 -4.13 -9.57 -11.15
C VAL A 276 -2.63 -9.33 -10.97
N CYS A 277 -2.13 -8.09 -10.86
CA CYS A 277 -0.69 -7.84 -10.97
C CYS A 277 0.17 -8.34 -9.79
N THR A 278 -0.43 -8.96 -8.77
CA THR A 278 0.25 -9.73 -7.71
C THR A 278 0.15 -11.25 -7.89
N ASP A 279 -0.35 -11.71 -9.04
CA ASP A 279 -0.40 -13.13 -9.44
C ASP A 279 0.73 -13.45 -10.43
N ASP A 280 1.42 -14.58 -10.21
CA ASP A 280 2.59 -15.05 -10.98
C ASP A 280 2.36 -15.16 -12.51
N THR A 281 1.11 -15.21 -12.95
CA THR A 281 0.72 -15.43 -14.37
C THR A 281 0.05 -14.22 -15.01
N SER A 282 0.03 -13.08 -14.33
CA SER A 282 -0.80 -11.91 -14.63
C SER A 282 -0.50 -11.14 -15.91
N GLY A 283 0.68 -11.37 -16.51
CA GLY A 283 1.10 -10.68 -17.73
C GLY A 283 1.42 -9.18 -17.55
N CYS A 284 1.44 -8.67 -16.31
CA CYS A 284 1.66 -7.25 -16.05
C CYS A 284 3.11 -6.77 -16.29
N GLU A 285 4.08 -7.65 -16.60
CA GLU A 285 5.52 -7.31 -16.60
C GLU A 285 6.07 -6.80 -15.25
N ILE A 286 5.28 -6.91 -14.17
CA ILE A 286 5.74 -6.78 -12.78
C ILE A 286 6.21 -8.17 -12.33
N ALA A 287 7.39 -8.25 -11.73
CA ALA A 287 7.91 -9.49 -11.17
C ALA A 287 7.31 -9.72 -9.77
N VAL A 288 6.45 -10.74 -9.65
CA VAL A 288 5.97 -11.21 -8.35
C VAL A 288 7.10 -12.00 -7.67
N VAL A 289 7.49 -11.60 -6.46
CA VAL A 289 8.68 -12.15 -5.77
C VAL A 289 8.36 -13.15 -4.64
N GLY A 290 7.09 -13.40 -4.34
CA GLY A 290 6.63 -14.28 -3.26
C GLY A 290 5.39 -13.71 -2.53
N ARG A 291 5.01 -14.31 -1.38
CA ARG A 291 4.04 -13.67 -0.47
C ARG A 291 4.73 -12.49 0.20
N CYS A 292 4.00 -11.43 0.56
CA CYS A 292 4.62 -10.26 1.19
C CYS A 292 5.32 -10.59 2.51
N ARG A 293 4.74 -11.49 3.32
CA ARG A 293 5.39 -12.00 4.54
C ARG A 293 6.69 -12.79 4.34
N ASP A 294 6.98 -13.23 3.12
CA ASP A 294 8.21 -13.99 2.82
C ASP A 294 9.38 -13.07 2.46
N VAL A 295 9.06 -11.86 1.98
CA VAL A 295 10.02 -10.93 1.35
C VAL A 295 10.11 -9.57 2.03
N CYS A 296 9.17 -9.22 2.90
CA CYS A 296 9.09 -7.95 3.61
C CYS A 296 9.38 -8.14 5.11
N GLU A 297 10.01 -7.15 5.75
CA GLU A 297 10.50 -7.29 7.14
C GLU A 297 9.51 -6.81 8.21
N THR A 298 8.63 -5.86 7.87
CA THR A 298 7.75 -5.19 8.83
C THR A 298 6.32 -5.13 8.30
N ARG A 299 5.33 -5.49 9.11
CA ARG A 299 3.89 -5.23 8.86
C ARG A 299 3.39 -4.12 9.78
N SER A 300 2.44 -3.30 9.32
CA SER A 300 1.59 -2.48 10.21
C SER A 300 0.14 -2.50 9.77
N ASP A 301 -0.80 -2.45 10.71
CA ASP A 301 -2.24 -2.51 10.41
C ASP A 301 -2.72 -1.36 9.53
N ASP A 302 -2.10 -0.19 9.67
CA ASP A 302 -2.47 1.03 8.98
C ASP A 302 -1.84 1.18 7.58
N ALA A 303 -0.77 0.43 7.28
CA ALA A 303 0.02 0.58 6.06
C ALA A 303 0.37 -0.72 5.30
N GLY A 304 0.16 -1.90 5.89
CA GLY A 304 0.52 -3.19 5.31
C GLY A 304 2.00 -3.51 5.41
N TRP A 305 2.55 -4.23 4.43
CA TRP A 305 3.94 -4.73 4.45
C TRP A 305 4.97 -3.73 3.92
N GLN A 306 6.16 -3.77 4.53
CA GLN A 306 7.21 -2.77 4.40
C GLN A 306 8.59 -3.42 4.31
N ASP A 307 9.58 -2.64 3.85
CA ASP A 307 10.98 -3.06 3.82
C ASP A 307 11.22 -4.32 2.96
N CYS A 308 10.57 -4.37 1.81
CA CYS A 308 10.53 -5.56 0.95
C CYS A 308 11.83 -5.76 0.16
N TRP A 309 12.22 -7.02 0.01
CA TRP A 309 13.45 -7.44 -0.67
C TRP A 309 13.17 -7.98 -2.07
N ALA A 310 13.98 -7.54 -3.03
CA ALA A 310 14.07 -8.16 -4.36
C ALA A 310 15.50 -8.09 -4.87
N GLU A 311 15.99 -9.18 -5.50
CA GLU A 311 17.36 -9.29 -6.03
C GLU A 311 18.49 -8.94 -5.03
N GLY A 312 18.23 -9.09 -3.72
CA GLY A 312 19.18 -8.72 -2.66
C GLY A 312 19.23 -7.22 -2.33
N VAL A 313 18.24 -6.45 -2.75
CA VAL A 313 18.05 -5.02 -2.43
C VAL A 313 16.80 -4.84 -1.58
N ARG A 314 16.94 -4.11 -0.47
CA ARG A 314 15.85 -3.66 0.43
C ARG A 314 15.16 -2.40 -0.15
N TYR A 315 13.83 -2.39 -0.12
CA TYR A 315 12.98 -1.27 -0.54
C TYR A 315 12.07 -0.87 0.62
N GLU A 316 12.38 0.29 1.22
CA GLU A 316 11.63 0.87 2.35
C GLU A 316 10.34 1.54 1.85
N ASP A 317 10.36 2.02 0.60
CA ASP A 317 9.24 2.67 -0.09
C ASP A 317 8.30 1.65 -0.77
N THR A 318 7.44 0.99 -0.01
CA THR A 318 6.47 -0.02 -0.51
C THR A 318 5.03 0.46 -0.37
N VAL A 319 4.25 0.44 -1.45
CA VAL A 319 2.82 0.78 -1.39
C VAL A 319 1.99 -0.49 -1.32
N SER A 320 1.31 -0.68 -0.20
CA SER A 320 0.32 -1.74 -0.01
C SER A 320 -0.99 -1.37 -0.69
N VAL A 321 -1.62 -2.34 -1.36
CA VAL A 321 -2.92 -2.18 -2.00
C VAL A 321 -3.96 -3.06 -1.33
N TYR A 322 -5.05 -2.44 -0.87
CA TYR A 322 -6.22 -3.13 -0.36
C TYR A 322 -7.44 -2.83 -1.24
N LEU A 323 -8.26 -3.85 -1.45
CA LEU A 323 -9.45 -3.83 -2.30
C LEU A 323 -10.71 -3.76 -1.46
N GLU A 324 -11.73 -3.10 -2.00
CA GLU A 324 -13.04 -3.03 -1.38
C GLU A 324 -13.59 -4.45 -1.16
N THR A 325 -14.08 -4.68 0.04
CA THR A 325 -14.65 -5.95 0.46
C THR A 325 -16.07 -6.08 -0.10
N SER A 326 -16.25 -6.93 -1.12
CA SER A 326 -17.59 -7.33 -1.55
C SER A 326 -18.10 -8.42 -0.60
N ASN A 327 -18.59 -7.98 0.57
CA ASN A 327 -19.05 -8.87 1.64
C ASN A 327 -19.98 -9.97 1.10
N PRO A 328 -19.56 -11.25 1.12
CA PRO A 328 -20.46 -12.35 0.88
C PRO A 328 -21.24 -12.62 2.17
N ASP A 329 -22.49 -12.12 2.22
CA ASP A 329 -23.48 -12.27 3.32
C ASP A 329 -23.92 -13.74 3.53
N ASN A 330 -22.96 -14.61 3.79
CA ASN A 330 -23.08 -16.06 3.96
C ASN A 330 -22.63 -16.53 5.35
N ALA A 331 -21.99 -15.65 6.12
CA ALA A 331 -21.64 -15.88 7.51
C ALA A 331 -22.92 -16.03 8.35
N ASN A 332 -23.04 -17.16 9.05
CA ASN A 332 -24.13 -17.37 9.99
C ASN A 332 -23.64 -16.99 11.38
N TRP A 333 -24.52 -16.37 12.17
CA TRP A 333 -24.18 -15.81 13.47
C TRP A 333 -25.12 -16.32 14.55
N THR A 334 -24.59 -16.56 15.75
CA THR A 334 -25.38 -16.76 16.96
C THR A 334 -24.63 -16.12 18.12
N CYS A 335 -25.17 -15.02 18.63
CA CYS A 335 -24.55 -14.22 19.68
C CYS A 335 -25.37 -14.22 20.97
N SER A 336 -24.65 -14.12 22.07
CA SER A 336 -25.13 -13.94 23.43
C SER A 336 -24.60 -12.62 23.99
N SER A 337 -24.79 -12.36 25.30
CA SER A 337 -24.31 -11.13 25.95
C SER A 337 -22.81 -11.05 26.20
N TRP A 338 -22.06 -12.14 26.01
CA TRP A 338 -20.60 -12.18 26.24
C TRP A 338 -19.83 -13.02 25.20
N TYR A 339 -20.53 -13.77 24.34
CA TYR A 339 -19.92 -14.70 23.39
C TYR A 339 -20.69 -14.73 22.06
N CYS A 340 -19.98 -14.76 20.95
CA CYS A 340 -20.52 -14.99 19.60
C CYS A 340 -19.95 -16.27 18.96
N LEU A 341 -20.77 -16.94 18.16
CA LEU A 341 -20.36 -18.00 17.24
C LEU A 341 -20.67 -17.56 15.81
N ALA A 342 -19.63 -17.49 14.99
CA ALA A 342 -19.67 -17.24 13.55
C ALA A 342 -19.38 -18.54 12.79
N TRP A 343 -20.08 -18.84 11.69
CA TRP A 343 -19.73 -19.99 10.86
C TRP A 343 -20.11 -19.92 9.38
N ALA A 344 -19.28 -20.58 8.58
CA ALA A 344 -19.50 -20.84 7.16
C ALA A 344 -19.29 -22.33 6.84
N SER A 345 -20.08 -22.84 5.89
CA SER A 345 -20.04 -24.23 5.46
C SER A 345 -20.54 -24.40 4.02
N GLU A 346 -20.49 -25.62 3.49
CA GLU A 346 -21.06 -26.01 2.19
C GLU A 346 -20.42 -25.28 0.99
N GLY A 347 -19.09 -25.08 1.00
CA GLY A 347 -18.38 -24.42 -0.10
C GLY A 347 -18.65 -22.91 -0.24
N ARG A 348 -19.23 -22.27 0.77
CA ARG A 348 -19.54 -20.82 0.71
C ARG A 348 -18.30 -19.98 1.02
N ALA A 349 -18.17 -18.86 0.31
CA ALA A 349 -17.34 -17.72 0.69
C ALA A 349 -18.00 -16.97 1.85
N ALA A 350 -17.28 -16.59 2.90
CA ALA A 350 -17.80 -15.79 4.02
C ALA A 350 -16.72 -14.95 4.70
N ILE A 351 -17.15 -13.85 5.34
CA ILE A 351 -16.32 -13.06 6.24
C ILE A 351 -16.86 -13.23 7.66
N LEU A 352 -16.01 -13.75 8.55
CA LEU A 352 -16.32 -14.03 9.95
C LEU A 352 -15.65 -12.94 10.82
N ASP A 353 -16.29 -11.77 10.87
CA ASP A 353 -15.81 -10.58 11.59
C ASP A 353 -16.24 -10.59 13.06
N CYS A 354 -15.37 -11.11 13.92
CA CYS A 354 -15.57 -11.18 15.36
C CYS A 354 -15.28 -9.87 16.08
N GLY A 355 -14.69 -8.87 15.41
CA GLY A 355 -13.84 -7.83 16.01
C GLY A 355 -14.51 -6.71 16.82
N GLN A 356 -15.65 -7.00 17.45
CA GLN A 356 -16.40 -6.13 18.37
C GLN A 356 -16.98 -6.91 19.57
N ASN A 357 -16.59 -8.17 19.78
CA ASN A 357 -17.15 -9.07 20.79
C ASN A 357 -16.15 -9.36 21.92
N PHE A 358 -16.66 -9.70 23.11
CA PHE A 358 -15.81 -10.08 24.25
C PHE A 358 -15.13 -11.44 24.02
N ASP A 359 -15.91 -12.49 23.74
CA ASP A 359 -15.39 -13.79 23.27
C ASP A 359 -16.03 -14.15 21.91
N CYS A 360 -15.29 -14.81 21.02
CA CYS A 360 -15.81 -15.22 19.72
C CYS A 360 -15.20 -16.52 19.17
N ASP A 361 -16.03 -17.48 18.78
CA ASP A 361 -15.61 -18.63 17.97
C ASP A 361 -16.01 -18.44 16.50
N SER A 362 -15.11 -18.80 15.59
CA SER A 362 -15.31 -18.80 14.14
C SER A 362 -15.05 -20.18 13.55
N VAL A 363 -16.05 -20.74 12.86
CA VAL A 363 -15.98 -22.08 12.26
C VAL A 363 -16.06 -22.02 10.74
N CYS A 364 -14.95 -22.36 10.07
CA CYS A 364 -14.87 -22.53 8.63
C CYS A 364 -14.81 -24.03 8.28
N ARG A 365 -15.79 -24.56 7.56
CA ARG A 365 -15.83 -26.01 7.28
C ARG A 365 -16.40 -26.39 5.93
N ASP A 366 -16.30 -27.68 5.62
CA ASP A 366 -16.97 -28.33 4.49
C ASP A 366 -16.66 -27.62 3.15
N ASN A 367 -15.36 -27.41 2.91
CA ASN A 367 -14.78 -26.68 1.77
C ASN A 367 -15.19 -25.19 1.66
N ALA A 368 -15.72 -24.57 2.71
CA ALA A 368 -15.92 -23.12 2.77
C ALA A 368 -14.60 -22.35 2.64
N VAL A 369 -14.68 -21.12 2.12
CA VAL A 369 -13.57 -20.17 2.00
C VAL A 369 -13.86 -19.00 2.92
N CYS A 370 -12.98 -18.73 3.88
CA CYS A 370 -13.24 -17.75 4.93
C CYS A 370 -12.12 -16.70 5.02
N THR A 371 -12.50 -15.44 5.20
CA THR A 371 -11.64 -14.48 5.91
C THR A 371 -12.20 -14.35 7.32
N ILE A 372 -11.36 -14.54 8.33
CA ILE A 372 -11.74 -14.54 9.74
C ILE A 372 -10.96 -13.39 10.40
N ASP A 373 -11.68 -12.49 11.04
CA ASP A 373 -11.12 -11.28 11.65
C ASP A 373 -11.44 -11.32 13.15
N GLY A 374 -10.43 -11.64 13.95
CA GLY A 374 -10.49 -11.76 15.40
C GLY A 374 -10.06 -10.49 16.14
N ALA A 375 -9.76 -9.40 15.44
CA ALA A 375 -9.10 -8.22 16.01
C ALA A 375 -9.90 -7.57 17.15
N PHE A 376 -9.24 -7.14 18.22
CA PHE A 376 -9.86 -6.46 19.38
C PHE A 376 -10.90 -7.31 20.15
N THR A 377 -10.77 -8.64 20.11
CA THR A 377 -11.54 -9.55 20.97
C THR A 377 -10.73 -9.95 22.22
N GLY A 378 -11.42 -10.44 23.25
CA GLY A 378 -10.76 -11.08 24.40
C GLY A 378 -10.28 -12.48 24.01
N ASN A 379 -11.16 -13.48 24.13
CA ASN A 379 -10.84 -14.85 23.69
C ASN A 379 -11.37 -15.10 22.27
N PHE A 380 -10.48 -15.47 21.35
CA PHE A 380 -10.83 -15.82 19.97
C PHE A 380 -10.43 -17.24 19.60
N GLY A 381 -11.41 -18.01 19.09
CA GLY A 381 -11.23 -19.37 18.60
C GLY A 381 -11.49 -19.48 17.09
N ALA A 382 -10.53 -19.99 16.32
CA ALA A 382 -10.70 -20.31 14.90
C ALA A 382 -10.65 -21.82 14.66
N TYR A 383 -11.65 -22.37 13.97
CA TYR A 383 -11.76 -23.79 13.67
C TYR A 383 -11.94 -24.01 12.17
N VAL A 384 -10.91 -24.51 11.49
CA VAL A 384 -10.88 -24.67 10.03
C VAL A 384 -10.76 -26.16 9.67
N THR A 385 -11.77 -26.70 9.00
CA THR A 385 -11.93 -28.17 8.86
C THR A 385 -12.44 -28.61 7.49
N ASN A 386 -12.25 -29.90 7.16
CA ASN A 386 -12.83 -30.56 5.98
C ASN A 386 -12.51 -29.85 4.64
N GLY A 387 -11.22 -29.61 4.37
CA GLY A 387 -10.74 -29.02 3.11
C GLY A 387 -11.11 -27.54 2.93
N SER A 388 -11.46 -26.83 4.01
CA SER A 388 -11.69 -25.39 3.96
C SER A 388 -10.40 -24.60 3.77
N ILE A 389 -10.53 -23.38 3.26
CA ILE A 389 -9.45 -22.42 3.15
C ILE A 389 -9.81 -21.24 4.04
N ALA A 390 -8.89 -20.83 4.92
CA ALA A 390 -9.09 -19.67 5.77
C ALA A 390 -7.85 -18.78 5.81
N GLU A 391 -8.09 -17.48 5.78
CA GLU A 391 -7.14 -16.43 6.16
C GLU A 391 -7.66 -15.84 7.47
N ILE A 392 -6.83 -15.85 8.50
CA ILE A 392 -7.18 -15.51 9.88
C ILE A 392 -6.27 -14.38 10.35
N ASP A 393 -6.86 -13.25 10.72
CA ASP A 393 -6.18 -12.13 11.34
C ASP A 393 -6.54 -12.08 12.83
N CYS A 394 -5.55 -12.22 13.71
CA CYS A 394 -5.73 -12.12 15.16
C CYS A 394 -5.23 -10.78 15.75
N ALA A 395 -4.81 -9.81 14.93
CA ALA A 395 -4.12 -8.61 15.41
C ALA A 395 -4.91 -7.85 16.50
N GLY A 396 -4.30 -7.70 17.68
CA GLY A 396 -4.91 -7.00 18.82
C GLY A 396 -6.02 -7.76 19.56
N ALA A 397 -6.13 -9.08 19.42
CA ALA A 397 -6.86 -9.92 20.38
C ALA A 397 -6.04 -10.16 21.67
N ASP A 398 -6.69 -10.47 22.80
CA ASP A 398 -5.97 -10.84 24.04
C ASP A 398 -5.44 -12.30 23.95
N ASP A 399 -6.29 -13.25 23.52
CA ASP A 399 -6.00 -14.69 23.36
C ASP A 399 -6.45 -15.17 21.97
N CYS A 400 -5.54 -15.71 21.13
CA CYS A 400 -5.87 -16.28 19.82
C CYS A 400 -5.58 -17.79 19.75
N GLY A 401 -6.60 -18.61 19.49
CA GLY A 401 -6.49 -20.07 19.37
C GLY A 401 -6.97 -20.62 18.03
N LEU A 402 -6.07 -21.21 17.23
CA LEU A 402 -6.38 -21.88 15.96
C LEU A 402 -6.37 -23.41 16.05
N LEU A 403 -7.38 -24.05 15.46
CA LEU A 403 -7.35 -25.44 15.04
C LEU A 403 -7.53 -25.55 13.52
N CYS A 404 -6.49 -25.99 12.82
CA CYS A 404 -6.53 -26.28 11.38
C CYS A 404 -6.42 -27.80 11.12
N GLU A 405 -7.45 -28.42 10.54
CA GLU A 405 -7.44 -29.86 10.29
C GLU A 405 -8.19 -30.35 9.03
N GLY A 406 -8.03 -31.65 8.73
CA GLY A 406 -8.78 -32.33 7.68
C GLY A 406 -8.45 -31.87 6.26
N GLY A 407 -7.16 -31.67 5.98
CA GLY A 407 -6.67 -31.18 4.68
C GLY A 407 -7.00 -29.72 4.37
N SER A 408 -7.36 -28.92 5.38
CA SER A 408 -7.63 -27.48 5.22
C SER A 408 -6.34 -26.67 5.03
N THR A 409 -6.46 -25.49 4.43
CA THR A 409 -5.39 -24.49 4.34
C THR A 409 -5.70 -23.33 5.27
N CYS A 410 -4.73 -22.97 6.12
CA CYS A 410 -4.84 -21.86 7.07
C CYS A 410 -3.65 -20.92 6.95
N ASP A 411 -3.93 -19.66 6.62
CA ASP A 411 -3.00 -18.54 6.74
C ASP A 411 -3.36 -17.79 8.02
N LEU A 412 -2.50 -17.82 9.04
CA LEU A 412 -2.72 -17.20 10.35
C LEU A 412 -1.75 -16.04 10.55
N ASP A 413 -2.27 -14.90 10.97
CA ASP A 413 -1.48 -13.77 11.43
C ASP A 413 -1.68 -13.53 12.93
N CYS A 414 -0.62 -13.76 13.72
CA CYS A 414 -0.52 -13.47 15.15
C CYS A 414 0.38 -12.25 15.42
N SER A 415 0.43 -11.27 14.50
CA SER A 415 1.18 -10.04 14.73
C SER A 415 0.52 -9.18 15.81
N GLY A 416 1.30 -8.71 16.79
CA GLY A 416 0.84 -7.75 17.79
C GLY A 416 -0.18 -8.28 18.82
N ILE A 417 -0.10 -9.57 19.16
CA ILE A 417 -0.79 -10.17 20.31
C ILE A 417 0.21 -10.82 21.27
N ASP A 418 -0.21 -11.01 22.51
CA ASP A 418 0.59 -11.68 23.54
C ASP A 418 0.48 -13.22 23.34
N ASP A 419 -0.68 -13.84 23.63
CA ASP A 419 -0.90 -15.30 23.57
C ASP A 419 -1.39 -15.81 22.17
N CYS A 420 -0.50 -16.42 21.37
CA CYS A 420 -0.83 -17.09 20.10
C CYS A 420 -0.70 -18.63 20.18
N ARG A 421 -1.81 -19.37 20.00
CA ARG A 421 -1.85 -20.84 20.07
C ARG A 421 -2.35 -21.43 18.75
N ALA A 422 -1.63 -22.37 18.15
CA ALA A 422 -2.05 -22.98 16.88
C ALA A 422 -1.79 -24.49 16.80
N THR A 423 -2.85 -25.27 16.53
CA THR A 423 -2.74 -26.71 16.25
C THR A 423 -3.06 -27.00 14.79
N CYS A 424 -2.06 -27.47 14.06
CA CYS A 424 -2.15 -27.91 12.67
C CYS A 424 -2.03 -29.43 12.59
N LYS A 425 -3.07 -30.11 12.10
CA LYS A 425 -3.12 -31.59 12.07
C LYS A 425 -3.89 -32.16 10.88
N GLY A 426 -3.87 -33.49 10.73
CA GLY A 426 -4.73 -34.20 9.77
C GLY A 426 -4.50 -33.80 8.31
N GLY A 427 -3.24 -33.58 7.92
CA GLY A 427 -2.86 -33.18 6.56
C GLY A 427 -3.13 -31.72 6.20
N ALA A 428 -3.41 -30.85 7.18
CA ALA A 428 -3.58 -29.42 6.94
C ALA A 428 -2.30 -28.74 6.41
N LEU A 429 -2.49 -27.65 5.67
CA LEU A 429 -1.43 -26.72 5.27
C LEU A 429 -1.56 -25.47 6.15
N CYS A 430 -0.50 -25.12 6.88
CA CYS A 430 -0.49 -23.95 7.75
C CYS A 430 0.67 -23.02 7.39
N GLU A 431 0.40 -21.72 7.36
CA GLU A 431 1.41 -20.67 7.26
C GLU A 431 1.08 -19.64 8.33
N ILE A 432 1.95 -19.50 9.33
CA ILE A 432 1.70 -18.74 10.55
C ILE A 432 2.73 -17.62 10.64
N THR A 433 2.28 -16.38 10.84
CA THR A 433 3.15 -15.24 11.18
C THR A 433 3.12 -15.00 12.67
N CYS A 434 4.30 -15.01 13.29
CA CYS A 434 4.53 -14.61 14.68
C CYS A 434 5.36 -13.32 14.71
N GLU A 435 4.75 -12.24 15.20
CA GLU A 435 5.46 -10.99 15.56
C GLU A 435 5.19 -10.53 17.00
N GLY A 436 4.41 -11.31 17.77
CA GLY A 436 4.17 -11.15 19.20
C GLY A 436 5.30 -11.71 20.08
N ASP A 437 5.10 -11.72 21.40
CA ASP A 437 6.13 -12.13 22.36
C ASP A 437 5.93 -13.59 22.89
N ASP A 438 4.74 -14.21 22.81
CA ASP A 438 4.48 -15.60 23.26
C ASP A 438 3.86 -16.49 22.15
N CYS A 439 4.68 -16.99 21.23
CA CYS A 439 4.28 -17.91 20.14
C CYS A 439 4.70 -19.39 20.36
N GLU A 440 5.10 -19.77 21.57
CA GLU A 440 5.63 -21.12 21.85
C GLU A 440 4.59 -22.25 21.59
N GLU A 441 3.29 -21.99 21.78
CA GLU A 441 2.21 -23.00 21.74
C GLU A 441 1.75 -23.41 20.32
N ILE A 442 2.70 -23.67 19.40
CA ILE A 442 2.42 -24.06 18.01
C ILE A 442 2.75 -25.56 17.75
N GLU A 443 1.70 -26.38 17.59
CA GLU A 443 1.78 -27.80 17.25
C GLU A 443 1.58 -28.06 15.73
N CYS A 444 2.62 -28.51 15.02
CA CYS A 444 2.54 -29.06 13.66
C CYS A 444 2.65 -30.59 13.66
N ILE A 445 1.48 -31.25 13.74
CA ILE A 445 1.35 -32.69 13.97
C ILE A 445 0.48 -33.40 12.93
N GLY A 446 0.24 -34.70 13.09
CA GLY A 446 -0.78 -35.44 12.32
C GLY A 446 -0.61 -35.40 10.79
N GLY A 447 0.62 -35.21 10.29
CA GLY A 447 0.92 -35.08 8.87
C GLY A 447 0.57 -33.72 8.24
N ALA A 448 0.26 -32.69 9.04
CA ALA A 448 0.18 -31.32 8.54
C ALA A 448 1.55 -30.81 8.07
N SER A 449 1.56 -29.80 7.20
CA SER A 449 2.76 -29.17 6.64
C SER A 449 2.72 -27.68 6.94
N CYS A 450 3.66 -27.20 7.75
CA CYS A 450 3.59 -25.88 8.39
C CYS A 450 4.81 -25.02 8.08
N LEU A 451 4.59 -23.72 7.84
CA LEU A 451 5.60 -22.66 8.01
C LEU A 451 5.23 -21.81 9.22
N LEU A 452 6.25 -21.41 9.97
CA LEU A 452 6.17 -20.41 11.02
C LEU A 452 7.19 -19.31 10.67
N HIS A 453 6.71 -18.10 10.48
CA HIS A 453 7.51 -16.92 10.15
C HIS A 453 7.75 -16.15 11.44
N CYS A 454 9.01 -16.04 11.85
CA CYS A 454 9.41 -15.41 13.09
C CYS A 454 9.95 -14.00 12.85
N LYS A 455 9.66 -13.10 13.78
CA LYS A 455 10.26 -11.77 13.85
C LYS A 455 11.77 -11.87 14.06
N ALA A 456 12.52 -10.93 13.47
CA ALA A 456 13.98 -10.97 13.53
C ALA A 456 14.51 -10.68 14.94
N GLY A 457 15.21 -11.66 15.54
CA GLY A 457 15.77 -11.55 16.89
C GLY A 457 14.78 -11.86 18.02
N ASP A 458 13.66 -12.49 17.67
CA ASP A 458 12.79 -13.21 18.59
C ASP A 458 13.43 -14.57 18.93
N ASP A 459 13.63 -14.84 20.22
CA ASP A 459 14.22 -16.08 20.74
C ASP A 459 13.14 -17.14 21.08
N ASP A 460 11.86 -16.74 21.16
CA ASP A 460 10.74 -17.52 21.71
C ASP A 460 9.77 -18.03 20.59
N CYS A 461 10.05 -17.69 19.32
CA CYS A 461 9.35 -18.23 18.16
C CYS A 461 9.88 -19.62 17.74
N GLU A 462 9.31 -20.67 18.33
CA GLU A 462 9.52 -22.07 17.91
C GLU A 462 8.23 -22.89 17.79
N PHE A 463 8.34 -24.12 17.28
CA PHE A 463 7.25 -25.10 17.36
C PHE A 463 7.42 -25.92 18.65
N ASP A 464 6.51 -25.82 19.64
CA ASP A 464 6.40 -26.81 20.74
C ASP A 464 6.45 -28.25 20.18
N ARG A 465 5.84 -28.45 19.01
CA ARG A 465 5.82 -29.77 18.40
C ARG A 465 5.85 -29.81 16.88
N CYS A 466 6.94 -30.35 16.33
CA CYS A 466 7.03 -30.75 14.92
C CYS A 466 7.13 -32.29 14.76
N ALA A 467 6.16 -32.92 14.11
CA ALA A 467 6.03 -34.40 14.10
C ALA A 467 6.92 -35.18 13.10
N GLY A 468 7.45 -34.54 12.06
CA GLY A 468 8.12 -35.23 10.94
C GLY A 468 9.37 -34.54 10.38
N GLY A 469 9.88 -33.52 11.07
CA GLY A 469 11.17 -32.88 10.78
C GLY A 469 11.07 -31.37 10.70
N LEU A 470 11.80 -30.69 11.59
CA LEU A 470 12.00 -29.24 11.59
C LEU A 470 13.17 -28.87 10.68
N THR A 471 13.02 -27.80 9.90
CA THR A 471 14.06 -27.21 9.06
C THR A 471 14.08 -25.70 9.27
N GLU A 472 15.22 -25.14 9.66
CA GLU A 472 15.45 -23.69 9.65
C GLU A 472 15.66 -23.20 8.21
N CYS A 473 15.00 -22.11 7.85
CA CYS A 473 15.01 -21.51 6.52
C CYS A 473 15.53 -20.06 6.57
N PRO A 474 16.01 -19.51 5.44
CA PRO A 474 16.37 -18.10 5.34
C PRO A 474 15.18 -17.19 5.73
N GLY A 475 15.47 -16.01 6.27
CA GLY A 475 14.42 -15.04 6.64
C GLY A 475 13.70 -15.33 7.96
N ASN A 476 14.33 -16.06 8.88
CA ASN A 476 13.74 -16.46 10.18
C ASN A 476 12.44 -17.28 10.02
N VAL A 477 12.41 -18.17 9.04
CA VAL A 477 11.28 -19.07 8.80
C VAL A 477 11.62 -20.47 9.30
N LEU A 478 10.70 -21.09 10.02
CA LEU A 478 10.76 -22.47 10.47
C LEU A 478 9.78 -23.32 9.67
N ALA A 479 10.28 -24.37 9.00
CA ALA A 479 9.47 -25.30 8.23
C ALA A 479 9.32 -26.64 8.95
N CYS A 480 8.09 -27.08 9.18
CA CYS A 480 7.79 -28.41 9.70
C CYS A 480 7.08 -29.27 8.65
N ASN A 481 7.60 -30.47 8.39
CA ASN A 481 7.06 -31.45 7.43
C ASN A 481 7.01 -30.97 5.96
N ARG A 482 7.64 -29.84 5.64
CA ARG A 482 7.82 -29.28 4.29
C ARG A 482 9.25 -28.77 4.12
N GLY A 483 9.65 -28.51 2.88
CA GLY A 483 10.88 -27.76 2.59
C GLY A 483 10.67 -26.26 2.81
N CYS A 484 11.77 -25.52 2.85
CA CYS A 484 11.74 -24.06 2.79
C CYS A 484 11.03 -23.57 1.52
N PRO A 485 10.36 -22.40 1.58
CA PRO A 485 9.87 -21.70 0.39
C PRO A 485 11.00 -21.35 -0.59
#